data_AF-A0A3R7HHL3-F1
#
_entry.id   AF-A0A3R7HHL3-F1
#
_cell.length_a   1.000
_cell.length_b   1.000
_cell.length_c   1.000
_cell.angle_alpha   90.00
_cell.angle_beta   90.00
_cell.angle_gamma   90.00
#
_symmetry.space_group_name_H-M   'P 1'
#
loop_
_entity.id
_entity.type
_entity.pdbx_description
1 polymer ?
#
loop_
_entity_poly.entity_id
_entity_poly.type
_entity_poly.pdbx_seq_one_letter_code
_entity_poly.pdbx_strand_id
1 'polypeptide(L)'
;MSTRIYHPVDKFTSKGKRKPHHRPAALASYWIISVYFPSDGAGPPVKQNNPERIQPHTMMTNRNRALFDNRLPVIGSMLRRKAIARLLRNDTPDDAVKLAHAAAKGHPESGEIITRLLQLSPQRSPGMHAALWSCWKQEQYTSLKKKLRNSTELEALMLKALEQMTDSDEHSMIIFTLWHQLDNPAIAELIRRSRRHAPSLELDTLFGLAEHEPDRYLTLDDPDCSILEKALLTASPAQKQRINTTILNSRSSRLVKAYDRAAGNSHSPELVIDALMSAEDHDGLFEQLRGMPFPRALDLIAWWSATGARPSDPARKATIERVTAIYQAIPDTLSGVRETAPPGTQDALLFWQQQNLTGKDQNSASTSPDPLQRAGALHHAAYRNRTGDRELRLIAATGSWPEQLVARLHLFSNETFRPHEHVCWLESRNTIESRLLSTILPGTVEESQYFLDRLDELEHPSDSARKALKLMLEIITTLQGHFLAGVISVDDHDDAPHDHAIETENAEHISWES
;
A
#
# COMPACT_ATOMS: atom_id res chain seq x y z
N MET A 1 -9.95 73.11 -12.21
CA MET A 1 -9.29 73.59 -10.97
C MET A 1 -7.99 72.79 -10.85
N SER A 2 -6.85 73.17 -11.46
CA SER A 2 -5.96 74.30 -11.17
C SER A 2 -5.71 74.43 -9.66
N THR A 3 -4.50 74.38 -9.08
CA THR A 3 -3.15 74.73 -9.57
C THR A 3 -2.10 74.15 -8.60
N ARG A 4 -0.87 73.90 -9.07
CA ARG A 4 0.36 73.78 -8.26
C ARG A 4 0.58 75.02 -7.38
N ILE A 5 1.45 74.96 -6.35
CA ILE A 5 2.58 75.90 -6.12
C ILE A 5 3.37 75.53 -4.82
N TYR A 6 4.68 75.34 -5.01
CA TYR A 6 5.90 75.62 -4.22
C TYR A 6 6.00 75.57 -2.68
N HIS A 7 7.13 74.98 -2.28
CA HIS A 7 7.90 75.19 -1.04
C HIS A 7 8.27 76.66 -0.78
N PRO A 8 8.67 76.96 0.47
CA PRO A 8 10.02 77.48 0.65
C PRO A 8 10.84 76.75 1.71
N VAL A 9 12.14 76.75 1.44
CA VAL A 9 13.26 76.40 2.31
C VAL A 9 13.50 77.57 3.26
N ASP A 10 13.77 77.32 4.54
CA ASP A 10 14.79 78.12 5.23
C ASP A 10 15.56 77.35 6.31
N LYS A 11 16.85 77.63 6.32
CA LYS A 11 17.92 77.07 7.14
C LYS A 11 17.95 77.78 8.51
N PHE A 12 18.31 77.08 9.58
CA PHE A 12 19.57 77.28 10.33
C PHE A 12 19.57 76.46 11.64
N THR A 13 20.62 75.64 11.79
CA THR A 13 21.48 75.34 12.96
C THR A 13 20.92 75.56 14.38
N SER A 14 21.18 74.75 15.42
CA SER A 14 22.41 74.03 15.74
C SER A 14 22.19 73.02 16.89
N LYS A 15 22.96 71.92 16.81
CA LYS A 15 23.63 71.16 17.89
C LYS A 15 22.83 70.64 19.10
N GLY A 16 22.65 69.31 19.11
CA GLY A 16 23.25 68.47 20.15
C GLY A 16 22.36 67.40 20.78
N LYS A 17 22.45 66.15 20.28
CA LYS A 17 22.89 64.94 21.03
C LYS A 17 22.40 63.64 20.35
N ARG A 18 23.39 62.85 19.92
CA ARG A 18 23.48 61.37 19.74
C ARG A 18 22.23 60.60 19.26
N LYS A 19 22.27 60.15 17.99
CA LYS A 19 21.41 59.08 17.45
C LYS A 19 21.84 57.70 17.98
N PRO A 20 20.91 56.79 18.33
CA PRO A 20 21.22 55.37 18.50
C PRO A 20 21.27 54.68 17.13
N HIS A 21 22.31 53.88 16.91
CA HIS A 21 22.51 53.05 15.72
C HIS A 21 21.51 51.88 15.70
N HIS A 22 20.42 52.01 14.96
CA HIS A 22 19.74 50.85 14.38
C HIS A 22 20.39 50.50 13.05
N ARG A 23 20.86 49.24 12.94
CA ARG A 23 20.99 48.36 11.75
C ARG A 23 22.36 47.69 11.61
N PRO A 24 22.43 46.40 11.95
CA PRO A 24 23.23 45.45 11.18
C PRO A 24 22.54 44.11 10.84
N ALA A 25 21.31 43.85 11.30
CA ALA A 25 20.58 42.59 11.03
C ALA A 25 20.03 42.49 9.59
N ALA A 26 19.62 43.63 9.00
CA ALA A 26 19.16 43.69 7.61
C ALA A 26 20.28 43.36 6.60
N LEU A 27 21.54 43.64 6.96
CA LEU A 27 22.69 43.28 6.12
C LEU A 27 22.95 41.78 6.17
N ALA A 28 22.88 41.07 7.30
CA ALA A 28 23.08 39.60 7.25
C ALA A 28 22.01 38.87 6.40
N SER A 29 20.78 39.39 6.40
CA SER A 29 19.63 38.86 5.67
C SER A 29 19.76 38.99 4.14
N TYR A 30 20.37 40.08 3.66
CA TYR A 30 20.54 40.37 2.23
C TYR A 30 21.61 39.48 1.56
N TRP A 31 22.48 38.84 2.34
CA TRP A 31 23.67 38.14 1.84
C TRP A 31 23.46 36.63 1.66
N ILE A 32 22.33 36.10 2.15
CA ILE A 32 21.90 34.72 1.92
C ILE A 32 20.96 34.61 0.71
N ILE A 33 20.27 35.70 0.33
CA ILE A 33 19.15 35.66 -0.63
C ILE A 33 19.58 35.97 -2.08
N SER A 34 20.74 36.58 -2.33
CA SER A 34 21.13 37.01 -3.69
C SER A 34 22.29 36.22 -4.30
N VAL A 35 22.04 35.01 -4.80
CA VAL A 35 22.82 34.40 -5.90
C VAL A 35 21.91 33.49 -6.75
N TYR A 36 21.45 34.00 -7.89
CA TYR A 36 21.06 33.21 -9.07
C TYR A 36 22.31 33.06 -9.95
N PHE A 37 22.54 31.88 -10.55
CA PHE A 37 23.47 31.73 -11.68
C PHE A 37 22.69 31.78 -13.00
N PRO A 38 23.27 32.36 -14.07
CA PRO A 38 22.68 32.40 -15.41
C PRO A 38 22.74 31.02 -16.07
N SER A 39 21.72 30.71 -16.86
CA SER A 39 21.62 29.50 -17.69
C SER A 39 22.73 29.45 -18.75
N ASP A 40 23.30 28.26 -18.94
CA ASP A 40 24.15 27.93 -20.08
C ASP A 40 23.44 28.20 -21.41
N GLY A 41 24.15 28.84 -22.34
CA GLY A 41 23.68 29.08 -23.71
C GLY A 41 24.78 29.67 -24.59
N ALA A 42 25.31 28.84 -25.49
CA ALA A 42 26.32 29.20 -26.48
C ALA A 42 25.79 30.15 -27.58
N GLY A 43 26.61 31.10 -28.04
CA GLY A 43 26.41 31.87 -29.28
C GLY A 43 27.15 33.23 -29.32
N PRO A 44 27.83 33.61 -30.42
CA PRO A 44 28.61 34.86 -30.51
C PRO A 44 27.74 36.09 -30.87
N PRO A 45 28.28 37.33 -30.80
CA PRO A 45 27.48 38.52 -30.50
C PRO A 45 26.91 39.22 -31.74
N VAL A 46 25.69 39.71 -31.64
CA VAL A 46 25.11 40.68 -32.58
C VAL A 46 24.95 42.02 -31.86
N LYS A 47 25.57 43.07 -32.42
CA LYS A 47 25.43 44.47 -32.02
C LYS A 47 24.03 44.98 -32.40
N GLN A 48 23.34 45.69 -31.51
CA GLN A 48 22.51 46.85 -31.85
C GLN A 48 22.10 47.67 -30.61
N ASN A 49 22.67 48.87 -30.53
CA ASN A 49 22.12 50.17 -30.15
C ASN A 49 21.09 50.33 -29.00
N ASN A 50 21.56 51.00 -27.95
CA ASN A 50 20.94 51.82 -26.87
C ASN A 50 19.65 52.63 -27.21
N PRO A 51 18.96 53.29 -26.23
CA PRO A 51 19.22 53.43 -24.77
C PRO A 51 17.96 53.33 -23.87
N GLU A 52 18.12 53.71 -22.59
CA GLU A 52 17.10 53.96 -21.54
C GLU A 52 16.77 52.80 -20.60
N ARG A 53 17.71 52.53 -19.69
CA ARG A 53 17.33 52.09 -18.35
C ARG A 53 18.22 52.70 -17.28
N ILE A 54 17.57 53.44 -16.41
CA ILE A 54 18.06 54.06 -15.18
C ILE A 54 18.97 53.07 -14.44
N GLN A 55 20.24 53.44 -14.25
CA GLN A 55 21.19 52.72 -13.40
C GLN A 55 20.84 52.97 -11.92
N PRO A 56 20.65 51.93 -11.09
CA PRO A 56 21.03 52.00 -9.70
C PRO A 56 22.47 51.54 -9.56
N HIS A 57 23.31 52.48 -9.11
CA HIS A 57 24.73 52.33 -8.87
C HIS A 57 25.15 50.99 -8.26
N THR A 58 25.95 50.27 -9.02
CA THR A 58 26.79 49.17 -8.57
C THR A 58 27.89 49.72 -7.67
N MET A 59 27.67 49.74 -6.35
CA MET A 59 28.77 49.64 -5.39
C MET A 59 28.78 48.22 -4.80
N MET A 60 29.20 47.26 -5.63
CA MET A 60 29.84 46.07 -5.09
C MET A 60 31.18 46.52 -4.49
N THR A 61 31.21 46.77 -3.19
CA THR A 61 32.47 46.98 -2.49
C THR A 61 33.37 45.75 -2.67
N ASN A 62 34.69 45.93 -2.77
CA ASN A 62 35.69 44.84 -2.91
C ASN A 62 35.54 43.71 -1.86
N ARG A 63 34.84 43.97 -0.75
CA ARG A 63 34.45 42.98 0.27
C ARG A 63 33.46 41.92 -0.24
N ASN A 64 32.56 42.27 -1.16
CA ASN A 64 31.56 41.34 -1.71
C ASN A 64 32.24 40.31 -2.62
N ARG A 65 33.27 40.71 -3.38
CA ARG A 65 34.07 39.77 -4.20
C ARG A 65 34.87 38.80 -3.34
N ALA A 66 35.50 39.28 -2.27
CA ALA A 66 36.35 38.46 -1.39
C ALA A 66 35.60 37.35 -0.61
N LEU A 67 34.28 37.47 -0.43
CA LEU A 67 33.44 36.46 0.25
C LEU A 67 33.10 35.25 -0.63
N PHE A 68 33.13 35.45 -1.95
CA PHE A 68 32.79 34.45 -2.97
C PHE A 68 33.97 34.11 -3.89
N ASP A 69 35.17 34.66 -3.62
CA ASP A 69 36.36 34.35 -4.38
C ASP A 69 36.89 32.98 -3.99
N ASN A 70 36.65 31.97 -4.83
CA ASN A 70 37.23 30.63 -4.70
C ASN A 70 38.78 30.63 -4.78
N ARG A 71 39.40 31.80 -4.99
CA ARG A 71 40.86 31.99 -5.02
C ARG A 71 41.52 32.03 -3.64
N LEU A 72 40.77 32.27 -2.56
CA LEU A 72 41.25 32.22 -1.17
C LEU A 72 40.25 31.47 -0.25
N PRO A 73 40.15 30.13 -0.37
CA PRO A 73 39.07 29.33 0.22
C PRO A 73 38.98 29.43 1.76
N VAL A 74 40.12 29.65 2.43
CA VAL A 74 40.20 29.71 3.90
C VAL A 74 39.54 30.97 4.48
N ILE A 75 39.78 32.14 3.87
CA ILE A 75 39.25 33.43 4.36
C ILE A 75 37.73 33.50 4.10
N GLY A 76 37.28 33.02 2.94
CA GLY A 76 35.86 32.93 2.61
C GLY A 76 35.09 32.03 3.57
N SER A 77 35.63 30.84 3.89
CA SER A 77 35.01 29.92 4.85
C SER A 77 34.91 30.53 6.26
N MET A 78 35.98 31.17 6.76
CA MET A 78 35.96 31.84 8.07
C MET A 78 34.87 32.91 8.18
N LEU A 79 34.68 33.73 7.13
CA LEU A 79 33.66 34.77 7.14
C LEU A 79 32.25 34.19 7.05
N ARG A 80 32.03 33.14 6.24
CA ARG A 80 30.74 32.42 6.19
C ARG A 80 30.37 31.82 7.54
N ARG A 81 31.32 31.16 8.22
CA ARG A 81 31.12 30.61 9.57
C ARG A 81 30.77 31.69 10.60
N LYS A 82 31.44 32.85 10.55
CA LYS A 82 31.10 33.99 11.41
C LYS A 82 29.69 34.53 11.16
N ALA A 83 29.24 34.53 9.90
CA ALA A 83 27.88 34.94 9.55
C ALA A 83 26.83 33.95 10.09
N ILE A 84 27.06 32.64 9.91
CA ILE A 84 26.20 31.59 10.46
C ILE A 84 26.10 31.70 11.99
N ALA A 85 27.24 31.81 12.68
CA ALA A 85 27.28 31.95 14.13
C ALA A 85 26.54 33.21 14.63
N ARG A 86 26.55 34.29 13.85
CA ARG A 86 25.83 35.52 14.19
C ARG A 86 24.32 35.35 14.06
N LEU A 87 23.84 34.68 13.00
CA LEU A 87 22.42 34.42 12.80
C LEU A 87 21.86 33.50 13.90
N LEU A 88 22.61 32.47 14.28
CA LEU A 88 22.24 31.59 15.39
C LEU A 88 22.22 32.32 16.74
N ARG A 89 23.03 33.37 16.93
CA ARG A 89 23.07 34.16 18.17
C ARG A 89 21.91 35.16 18.28
N ASN A 90 21.36 35.62 17.15
CA ASN A 90 20.26 36.60 17.16
C ASN A 90 18.95 35.99 17.69
N ASP A 91 18.84 34.66 17.69
CA ASP A 91 17.71 33.88 18.22
C ASP A 91 16.34 34.26 17.61
N THR A 92 16.30 34.61 16.32
CA THR A 92 15.05 35.01 15.65
C THR A 92 14.48 33.89 14.76
N PRO A 93 13.14 33.72 14.71
CA PRO A 93 12.48 32.74 13.84
C PRO A 93 12.90 32.84 12.36
N ASP A 94 13.00 34.06 11.85
CA ASP A 94 13.37 34.36 10.46
C ASP A 94 14.81 33.95 10.14
N ASP A 95 15.73 34.06 11.10
CA ASP A 95 17.12 33.63 10.91
C ASP A 95 17.25 32.09 10.83
N ALA A 96 16.40 31.34 11.54
CA ALA A 96 16.35 29.88 11.43
C ALA A 96 15.91 29.43 10.03
N VAL A 97 14.84 30.06 9.51
CA VAL A 97 14.29 29.79 8.16
C VAL A 97 15.31 30.14 7.07
N LYS A 98 16.00 31.28 7.18
CA LYS A 98 17.07 31.65 6.23
C LYS A 98 18.19 30.64 6.20
N LEU A 99 18.63 30.15 7.37
CA LEU A 99 19.68 29.15 7.46
C LEU A 99 19.23 27.81 6.86
N ALA A 100 18.00 27.38 7.12
CA ALA A 100 17.41 26.17 6.53
C ALA A 100 17.37 26.26 4.99
N HIS A 101 16.84 27.35 4.43
CA HIS A 101 16.82 27.58 2.99
C HIS A 101 18.23 27.64 2.36
N ALA A 102 19.19 28.26 3.04
CA ALA A 102 20.58 28.30 2.57
C ALA A 102 21.17 26.89 2.47
N ALA A 103 20.94 26.06 3.48
CA ALA A 103 21.38 24.67 3.46
C ALA A 103 20.70 23.87 2.34
N ALA A 104 19.39 24.06 2.13
CA ALA A 104 18.63 23.42 1.06
C ALA A 104 19.14 23.80 -0.34
N LYS A 105 19.51 25.07 -0.55
CA LYS A 105 20.06 25.60 -1.81
C LYS A 105 21.53 25.23 -2.07
N GLY A 106 22.12 24.34 -1.28
CA GLY A 106 23.47 23.83 -1.52
C GLY A 106 24.59 24.76 -1.05
N HIS A 107 24.36 25.55 0.00
CA HIS A 107 25.42 26.36 0.61
C HIS A 107 26.69 25.52 0.93
N PRO A 108 27.91 26.06 0.72
CA PRO A 108 29.16 25.31 0.93
C PRO A 108 29.30 24.71 2.34
N GLU A 109 28.82 25.43 3.37
CA GLU A 109 28.84 24.97 4.76
C GLU A 109 27.48 24.33 5.18
N SER A 110 26.70 23.78 4.24
CA SER A 110 25.35 23.24 4.50
C SER A 110 25.30 22.16 5.60
N GLY A 111 26.35 21.32 5.70
CA GLY A 111 26.44 20.32 6.77
C GLY A 111 26.59 20.94 8.16
N GLU A 112 27.43 21.98 8.29
CA GLU A 112 27.61 22.72 9.55
C GLU A 112 26.33 23.46 9.94
N ILE A 113 25.63 24.05 8.96
CA ILE A 113 24.35 24.72 9.20
C ILE A 113 23.32 23.74 9.77
N ILE A 114 23.11 22.58 9.12
CA ILE A 114 22.13 21.59 9.58
C ILE A 114 22.50 21.04 10.95
N THR A 115 23.78 20.74 11.19
CA THR A 115 24.29 20.29 12.49
C THR A 115 23.91 21.28 13.60
N ARG A 116 24.12 22.58 13.37
CA ARG A 116 23.79 23.62 14.34
C ARG A 116 22.29 23.81 14.52
N LEU A 117 21.52 23.69 13.44
CA LEU A 117 20.05 23.79 13.48
C LEU A 117 19.43 22.62 14.26
N LEU A 118 19.93 21.39 14.10
CA LEU A 118 19.49 20.22 14.88
C LEU A 118 19.89 20.28 16.36
N GLN A 119 20.86 21.13 16.72
CA GLN A 119 21.25 21.36 18.12
C GLN A 119 20.43 22.45 18.81
N LEU A 120 19.49 23.09 18.10
CA LEU A 120 18.56 24.03 18.73
C LEU A 120 17.66 23.27 19.72
N SER A 121 17.60 23.76 20.95
CA SER A 121 16.76 23.19 22.00
C SER A 121 15.43 23.96 22.08
N PRO A 122 14.28 23.27 22.18
CA PRO A 122 12.99 23.92 22.32
C PRO A 122 12.88 24.74 23.62
N GLN A 123 13.66 24.42 24.66
CA GLN A 123 13.68 25.16 25.92
C GLN A 123 14.52 26.44 25.86
N ARG A 124 15.59 26.47 25.05
CA ARG A 124 16.49 27.62 24.95
C ARG A 124 16.11 28.61 23.85
N SER A 125 15.60 28.10 22.74
CA SER A 125 15.31 28.85 21.51
C SER A 125 13.98 28.43 20.89
N PRO A 126 12.84 28.57 21.62
CA PRO A 126 11.55 28.03 21.18
C PRO A 126 11.09 28.60 19.83
N GLY A 127 11.28 29.91 19.60
CA GLY A 127 10.88 30.57 18.35
C GLY A 127 11.67 30.11 17.13
N MET A 128 12.99 29.93 17.25
CA MET A 128 13.81 29.37 16.17
C MET A 128 13.48 27.90 15.92
N HIS A 129 13.32 27.11 16.99
CA HIS A 129 13.00 25.69 16.90
C HIS A 129 11.68 25.47 16.16
N ALA A 130 10.60 26.13 16.59
CA ALA A 130 9.29 26.01 15.94
C ALA A 130 9.32 26.45 14.46
N ALA A 131 9.97 27.57 14.17
CA ALA A 131 10.09 28.07 12.79
C ALA A 131 10.92 27.14 11.88
N LEU A 132 11.98 26.55 12.41
CA LEU A 132 12.79 25.57 11.71
C LEU A 132 11.98 24.34 11.31
N TRP A 133 11.32 23.70 12.28
CA TRP A 133 10.55 22.48 12.01
C TRP A 133 9.33 22.76 11.14
N SER A 134 8.69 23.93 11.28
CA SER A 134 7.63 24.40 10.37
C SER A 134 8.14 24.55 8.93
N CYS A 135 9.32 25.15 8.75
CA CYS A 135 9.96 25.30 7.45
C CYS A 135 10.26 23.93 6.82
N TRP A 136 10.87 23.00 7.57
CA TRP A 136 11.11 21.66 7.07
C TRP A 136 9.83 20.87 6.78
N LYS A 137 8.77 21.05 7.59
CA LYS A 137 7.46 20.45 7.32
C LYS A 137 6.88 20.96 6.00
N GLN A 138 6.95 22.27 5.72
CA GLN A 138 6.49 22.86 4.46
C GLN A 138 7.26 22.31 3.24
N GLU A 139 8.56 22.05 3.39
CA GLU A 139 9.40 21.42 2.37
C GLU A 139 9.30 19.88 2.34
N GLN A 140 8.35 19.28 3.08
CA GLN A 140 8.20 17.83 3.24
C GLN A 140 9.50 17.11 3.65
N TYR A 141 10.32 17.81 4.42
CA TYR A 141 11.63 17.38 4.93
C TYR A 141 12.62 16.98 3.82
N THR A 142 12.42 17.39 2.57
CA THR A 142 13.24 16.97 1.43
C THR A 142 14.73 17.31 1.60
N SER A 143 15.02 18.53 2.04
CA SER A 143 16.37 19.02 2.30
C SER A 143 17.06 18.24 3.43
N LEU A 144 16.33 17.96 4.52
CA LEU A 144 16.80 17.16 5.65
C LEU A 144 17.06 15.70 5.24
N LYS A 145 16.09 15.05 4.58
CA LYS A 145 16.19 13.65 4.09
C LYS A 145 17.40 13.42 3.21
N LYS A 146 17.64 14.32 2.24
CA LYS A 146 18.78 14.21 1.33
C LYS A 146 20.11 14.21 2.07
N LYS A 147 20.20 14.89 3.21
CA LYS A 147 21.42 15.01 4.01
C LYS A 147 21.57 13.86 4.99
N LEU A 148 20.48 13.40 5.60
CA LEU A 148 20.46 12.21 6.48
C LEU A 148 20.94 10.95 5.75
N ARG A 149 20.51 10.74 4.50
CA ARG A 149 20.97 9.59 3.68
C ARG A 149 22.48 9.51 3.49
N ASN A 150 23.20 10.61 3.67
CA ASN A 150 24.64 10.72 3.43
C ASN A 150 25.46 10.84 4.72
N SER A 151 24.85 10.81 5.91
CA SER A 151 25.56 11.04 7.17
C SER A 151 24.86 10.42 8.38
N THR A 152 25.52 9.43 8.99
CA THR A 152 25.11 8.78 10.25
C THR A 152 25.22 9.72 11.45
N GLU A 153 26.16 10.67 11.44
CA GLU A 153 26.30 11.69 12.48
C GLU A 153 25.09 12.63 12.53
N LEU A 154 24.57 13.04 11.37
CA LEU A 154 23.38 13.87 11.29
C LEU A 154 22.12 13.12 11.73
N GLU A 155 22.06 11.80 11.48
CA GLU A 155 20.98 10.94 11.97
C GLU A 155 20.96 10.88 13.50
N ALA A 156 22.10 10.65 14.14
CA ALA A 156 22.21 10.66 15.60
C ALA A 156 21.83 12.02 16.19
N LEU A 157 22.22 13.13 15.55
CA LEU A 157 21.83 14.48 15.96
C LEU A 157 20.34 14.74 15.79
N MET A 158 19.73 14.26 14.71
CA MET A 158 18.30 14.35 14.49
C MET A 158 17.54 13.59 15.56
N LEU A 159 17.90 12.35 15.86
CA LEU A 159 17.26 11.56 16.91
C LEU A 159 17.32 12.29 18.26
N LYS A 160 18.50 12.82 18.62
CA LYS A 160 18.66 13.62 19.83
C LYS A 160 17.81 14.90 19.84
N ALA A 161 17.60 15.53 18.68
CA ALA A 161 16.73 16.69 18.55
C ALA A 161 15.26 16.31 18.79
N LEU A 162 14.81 15.18 18.24
CA LEU A 162 13.47 14.65 18.45
C LEU A 162 13.22 14.24 19.91
N GLU A 163 14.22 13.65 20.58
CA GLU A 163 14.12 13.29 22.01
C GLU A 163 13.90 14.50 22.92
N GLN A 164 14.40 15.68 22.53
CA GLN A 164 14.25 16.92 23.30
C GLN A 164 12.90 17.62 23.11
N MET A 165 12.11 17.19 22.12
CA MET A 165 10.80 17.78 21.85
C MET A 165 9.83 17.55 23.01
N THR A 166 9.02 18.57 23.33
CA THR A 166 8.00 18.46 24.38
C THR A 166 6.87 17.52 23.95
N ASP A 167 6.04 17.11 24.90
CA ASP A 167 4.88 16.26 24.66
C ASP A 167 3.65 17.10 24.21
N SER A 168 3.84 17.86 23.14
CA SER A 168 2.76 18.64 22.50
C SER A 168 2.35 17.99 21.19
N ASP A 169 1.08 18.16 20.80
CA ASP A 169 0.53 17.61 19.56
C ASP A 169 1.35 17.99 18.33
N GLU A 170 1.82 19.24 18.26
CA GLU A 170 2.66 19.71 17.15
C GLU A 170 3.96 18.91 17.03
N HIS A 171 4.64 18.66 18.15
CA HIS A 171 5.87 17.89 18.17
C HIS A 171 5.62 16.41 17.91
N SER A 172 4.58 15.82 18.49
CA SER A 172 4.19 14.44 18.20
C SER A 172 3.87 14.27 16.71
N MET A 173 3.16 15.22 16.10
CA MET A 173 2.91 15.20 14.65
C MET A 173 4.21 15.23 13.83
N ILE A 174 5.21 16.03 14.23
CA ILE A 174 6.51 16.07 13.54
C ILE A 174 7.23 14.71 13.65
N ILE A 175 7.31 14.15 14.84
CA ILE A 175 7.99 12.86 15.10
C ILE A 175 7.36 11.73 14.28
N PHE A 176 6.02 11.61 14.31
CA PHE A 176 5.32 10.57 13.56
C PHE A 176 5.40 10.79 12.05
N THR A 177 5.33 12.03 11.56
CA THR A 177 5.51 12.33 10.12
C THR A 177 6.91 11.93 9.65
N LEU A 178 7.94 12.19 10.45
CA LEU A 178 9.32 11.81 10.14
C LEU A 178 9.51 10.30 10.17
N TRP A 179 8.95 9.60 11.17
CA TRP A 179 8.93 8.13 11.18
C TRP A 179 8.28 7.60 9.91
N HIS A 180 7.08 8.07 9.56
CA HIS A 180 6.34 7.58 8.40
C HIS A 180 7.14 7.77 7.09
N GLN A 181 7.80 8.92 6.93
CA GLN A 181 8.52 9.26 5.71
C GLN A 181 9.92 8.65 5.60
N LEU A 182 10.58 8.36 6.73
CA LEU A 182 11.92 7.77 6.77
C LEU A 182 11.90 6.26 6.99
N ASP A 183 10.79 5.72 7.49
CA ASP A 183 10.62 4.34 7.93
C ASP A 183 11.74 3.86 8.86
N ASN A 184 12.16 4.75 9.77
CA ASN A 184 13.36 4.56 10.59
C ASN A 184 13.02 3.89 11.95
N PRO A 185 13.60 2.72 12.27
CA PRO A 185 13.30 1.98 13.51
C PRO A 185 13.73 2.73 14.78
N ALA A 186 14.75 3.59 14.72
CA ALA A 186 15.18 4.36 15.88
C ALA A 186 14.16 5.44 16.27
N ILE A 187 13.44 6.01 15.30
CA ILE A 187 12.34 6.94 15.58
C ILE A 187 11.14 6.16 16.15
N ALA A 188 10.87 4.96 15.65
CA ALA A 188 9.82 4.10 16.20
C ALA A 188 10.09 3.74 17.67
N GLU A 189 11.34 3.38 18.00
CA GLU A 189 11.76 3.13 19.37
C GLU A 189 11.57 4.35 20.27
N LEU A 190 11.89 5.56 19.78
CA LEU A 190 11.66 6.81 20.51
C LEU A 190 10.18 7.00 20.82
N ILE A 191 9.30 6.80 19.83
CA ILE A 191 7.83 6.91 20.01
C ILE A 191 7.35 5.90 21.06
N ARG A 192 7.79 4.63 20.97
CA ARG A 192 7.42 3.57 21.91
C ARG A 192 7.89 3.87 23.34
N ARG A 193 9.15 4.26 23.52
CA ARG A 193 9.72 4.60 24.85
C ARG A 193 9.04 5.80 25.49
N SER A 194 8.64 6.77 24.69
CA SER A 194 7.92 7.96 25.18
C SER A 194 6.40 7.77 25.30
N ARG A 195 5.87 6.61 24.88
CA ARG A 195 4.42 6.30 24.86
C ARG A 195 3.58 7.42 24.21
N ARG A 196 4.12 8.01 23.15
CA ARG A 196 3.43 9.09 22.42
C ARG A 196 2.35 8.53 21.51
N HIS A 197 1.31 9.34 21.32
CA HIS A 197 0.26 9.13 20.31
C HIS A 197 0.32 10.21 19.24
N ALA A 198 0.02 9.85 18.01
CA ALA A 198 -0.14 10.84 16.95
C ALA A 198 -1.48 11.59 17.13
N PRO A 199 -1.52 12.91 16.89
CA PRO A 199 -2.78 13.65 16.88
C PRO A 199 -3.74 13.25 15.75
N SER A 200 -3.20 12.66 14.67
CA SER A 200 -4.01 12.07 13.59
C SER A 200 -4.21 10.59 13.90
N LEU A 201 -5.48 10.19 14.00
CA LEU A 201 -5.88 8.80 14.29
C LEU A 201 -5.39 7.85 13.20
N GLU A 202 -5.39 8.30 11.93
CA GLU A 202 -4.89 7.53 10.80
C GLU A 202 -3.39 7.24 10.93
N LEU A 203 -2.61 8.25 11.35
CA LEU A 203 -1.17 8.12 11.52
C LEU A 203 -0.81 7.29 12.77
N ASP A 204 -1.58 7.41 13.86
CA ASP A 204 -1.38 6.58 15.06
C ASP A 204 -1.76 5.11 14.77
N THR A 205 -2.83 4.89 14.00
CA THR A 205 -3.24 3.56 13.50
C THR A 205 -2.17 2.96 12.62
N LEU A 206 -1.65 3.73 11.66
CA LEU A 206 -0.56 3.28 10.78
C LEU A 206 0.69 2.88 11.58
N PHE A 207 1.05 3.70 12.57
CA PHE A 207 2.16 3.41 13.48
C PHE A 207 1.93 2.12 14.26
N GLY A 208 0.78 2.01 14.94
CA GLY A 208 0.45 0.83 15.74
C GLY A 208 0.51 -0.45 14.91
N LEU A 209 -0.13 -0.47 13.75
CA LEU A 209 -0.15 -1.66 12.90
C LEU A 209 1.22 -1.99 12.29
N ALA A 210 2.00 -0.99 11.88
CA ALA A 210 3.32 -1.21 11.29
C ALA A 210 4.40 -1.61 12.32
N GLU A 211 4.20 -1.30 13.59
CA GLU A 211 5.12 -1.58 14.71
C GLU A 211 4.61 -2.69 15.65
N HIS A 212 3.64 -3.49 15.20
CA HIS A 212 3.10 -4.65 15.93
C HIS A 212 2.36 -4.32 17.24
N GLU A 213 1.76 -3.13 17.34
CA GLU A 213 0.89 -2.68 18.43
C GLU A 213 -0.57 -2.52 17.93
N PRO A 214 -1.30 -3.62 17.68
CA PRO A 214 -2.67 -3.57 17.14
C PRO A 214 -3.67 -2.87 18.07
N ASP A 215 -3.38 -2.81 19.37
CA ASP A 215 -4.23 -2.18 20.38
C ASP A 215 -4.53 -0.72 20.06
N ARG A 216 -3.60 0.02 19.44
CA ARG A 216 -3.80 1.42 19.07
C ARG A 216 -4.97 1.62 18.11
N TYR A 217 -5.24 0.64 17.25
CA TYR A 217 -6.41 0.66 16.39
C TYR A 217 -7.64 0.08 17.10
N LEU A 218 -7.48 -1.02 17.83
CA LEU A 218 -8.60 -1.72 18.47
C LEU A 218 -9.32 -0.89 19.54
N THR A 219 -8.65 0.09 20.15
CA THR A 219 -9.27 1.05 21.08
C THR A 219 -10.13 2.10 20.39
N LEU A 220 -10.01 2.28 19.08
CA LEU A 220 -10.78 3.26 18.32
C LEU A 220 -12.15 2.71 17.96
N ASP A 221 -13.12 3.60 17.85
CA ASP A 221 -14.43 3.32 17.27
C ASP A 221 -14.43 3.76 15.80
N ASP A 222 -14.30 2.80 14.89
CA ASP A 222 -14.18 2.99 13.44
C ASP A 222 -15.16 2.08 12.70
N PRO A 223 -16.48 2.33 12.80
CA PRO A 223 -17.50 1.44 12.26
C PRO A 223 -17.44 1.29 10.73
N ASP A 224 -17.04 2.37 10.05
CA ASP A 224 -16.90 2.42 8.59
C ASP A 224 -15.51 2.02 8.09
N CYS A 225 -14.58 1.67 9.00
CA CYS A 225 -13.19 1.32 8.68
C CYS A 225 -12.41 2.43 7.96
N SER A 226 -12.89 3.68 8.01
CA SER A 226 -12.36 4.82 7.24
C SER A 226 -10.99 5.28 7.75
N ILE A 227 -10.72 5.12 9.05
CA ILE A 227 -9.42 5.46 9.64
C ILE A 227 -8.38 4.44 9.16
N LEU A 228 -8.73 3.16 9.20
CA LEU A 228 -7.88 2.08 8.72
C LEU A 228 -7.61 2.18 7.21
N GLU A 229 -8.63 2.49 6.42
CA GLU A 229 -8.50 2.67 4.97
C GLU A 229 -7.47 3.76 4.65
N LYS A 230 -7.60 4.94 5.27
CA LYS A 230 -6.64 6.04 5.09
C LYS A 230 -5.23 5.68 5.54
N ALA A 231 -5.10 4.93 6.64
CA ALA A 231 -3.80 4.42 7.10
C ALA A 231 -3.16 3.48 6.05
N LEU A 232 -3.94 2.56 5.47
CA LEU A 232 -3.48 1.64 4.43
C LEU A 232 -3.15 2.34 3.11
N LEU A 233 -3.92 3.37 2.72
CA LEU A 233 -3.65 4.16 1.51
C LEU A 233 -2.35 4.95 1.62
N THR A 234 -2.03 5.45 2.81
CA THR A 234 -0.80 6.23 3.06
C THR A 234 0.43 5.36 3.31
N ALA A 235 0.25 4.11 3.77
CA ALA A 235 1.35 3.19 4.07
C ALA A 235 2.27 2.92 2.88
N SER A 236 3.58 2.92 3.13
CA SER A 236 4.58 2.45 2.16
C SER A 236 4.48 0.93 1.94
N PRO A 237 5.01 0.38 0.83
CA PRO A 237 5.00 -1.08 0.61
C PRO A 237 5.67 -1.88 1.74
N ALA A 238 6.74 -1.35 2.34
CA ALA A 238 7.41 -1.98 3.47
C ALA A 238 6.54 -1.95 4.74
N GLN A 239 5.86 -0.82 4.99
CA GLN A 239 4.90 -0.70 6.09
C GLN A 239 3.72 -1.66 5.91
N LYS A 240 3.17 -1.78 4.69
CA LYS A 240 2.11 -2.76 4.36
C LYS A 240 2.52 -4.19 4.67
N GLN A 241 3.76 -4.58 4.35
CA GLN A 241 4.27 -5.91 4.72
C GLN A 241 4.30 -6.13 6.23
N ARG A 242 4.72 -5.12 7.01
CA ARG A 242 4.69 -5.22 8.48
C ARG A 242 3.27 -5.26 9.03
N ILE A 243 2.35 -4.47 8.48
CA ILE A 243 0.92 -4.49 8.82
C ILE A 243 0.34 -5.89 8.57
N ASN A 244 0.61 -6.48 7.41
CA ASN A 244 0.20 -7.84 7.06
C ASN A 244 0.66 -8.87 8.10
N THR A 245 1.92 -8.78 8.55
CA THR A 245 2.42 -9.65 9.63
C THR A 245 1.75 -9.39 10.97
N THR A 246 1.43 -8.13 11.30
CA THR A 246 0.69 -7.79 12.52
C THR A 246 -0.71 -8.40 12.51
N ILE A 247 -1.41 -8.34 11.38
CA ILE A 247 -2.77 -8.88 11.24
C ILE A 247 -2.77 -10.39 11.46
N LEU A 248 -1.88 -11.12 10.78
CA LEU A 248 -1.69 -12.56 10.95
C LEU A 248 -1.42 -12.96 12.40
N ASN A 249 -0.60 -12.17 13.11
CA ASN A 249 -0.20 -12.47 14.49
C ASN A 249 -1.19 -11.97 15.55
N SER A 250 -2.08 -11.03 15.21
CA SER A 250 -2.96 -10.37 16.19
C SER A 250 -3.99 -11.30 16.81
N ARG A 251 -4.39 -12.37 16.09
CA ARG A 251 -5.50 -13.27 16.45
C ARG A 251 -6.82 -12.55 16.78
N SER A 252 -6.98 -11.31 16.33
CA SER A 252 -8.15 -10.49 16.63
C SER A 252 -9.11 -10.52 15.44
N SER A 253 -10.23 -11.23 15.58
CA SER A 253 -11.28 -11.31 14.56
C SER A 253 -11.78 -9.93 14.11
N ARG A 254 -11.93 -9.00 15.06
CA ARG A 254 -12.33 -7.62 14.80
C ARG A 254 -11.34 -6.90 13.88
N LEU A 255 -10.03 -7.05 14.13
CA LEU A 255 -9.00 -6.42 13.29
C LEU A 255 -8.99 -7.02 11.88
N VAL A 256 -9.10 -8.34 11.76
CA VAL A 256 -9.07 -9.02 10.46
C VAL A 256 -10.26 -8.60 9.59
N LYS A 257 -11.47 -8.55 10.16
CA LYS A 257 -12.67 -8.06 9.45
C LYS A 257 -12.57 -6.60 9.04
N ALA A 258 -12.03 -5.75 9.91
CA ALA A 258 -11.80 -4.34 9.58
C ALA A 258 -10.77 -4.19 8.45
N TYR A 259 -9.70 -4.99 8.47
CA TYR A 259 -8.68 -5.00 7.44
C TYR A 259 -9.22 -5.45 6.09
N ASP A 260 -9.98 -6.55 6.05
CA ASP A 260 -10.61 -7.05 4.83
C ASP A 260 -11.48 -5.96 4.18
N ARG A 261 -12.34 -5.32 4.98
CA ARG A 261 -13.21 -4.23 4.52
C ARG A 261 -12.44 -2.98 4.07
N ALA A 262 -11.40 -2.58 4.80
CA ALA A 262 -10.62 -1.38 4.51
C ALA A 262 -9.68 -1.55 3.32
N ALA A 263 -9.11 -2.75 3.15
CA ALA A 263 -8.18 -3.03 2.06
C ALA A 263 -8.91 -3.31 0.74
N GLY A 264 -10.13 -3.83 0.78
CA GLY A 264 -10.91 -4.22 -0.39
C GLY A 264 -10.06 -5.10 -1.33
N ASN A 265 -10.01 -4.78 -2.62
CA ASN A 265 -9.24 -5.56 -3.60
C ASN A 265 -7.71 -5.38 -3.51
N SER A 266 -7.19 -4.65 -2.52
CA SER A 266 -5.76 -4.31 -2.43
C SER A 266 -4.91 -5.31 -1.64
N HIS A 267 -5.53 -6.33 -1.04
CA HIS A 267 -4.85 -7.34 -0.23
C HIS A 267 -5.00 -8.75 -0.82
N SER A 268 -4.14 -9.67 -0.39
CA SER A 268 -4.26 -11.08 -0.78
C SER A 268 -5.39 -11.73 0.02
N PRO A 269 -6.39 -12.35 -0.61
CA PRO A 269 -7.48 -13.03 0.10
C PRO A 269 -6.95 -14.18 0.99
N GLU A 270 -5.84 -14.81 0.59
CA GLU A 270 -5.19 -15.87 1.38
C GLU A 270 -4.73 -15.37 2.75
N LEU A 271 -4.29 -14.11 2.85
CA LEU A 271 -3.86 -13.54 4.13
C LEU A 271 -5.03 -13.40 5.10
N VAL A 272 -6.21 -13.03 4.61
CA VAL A 272 -7.40 -12.91 5.46
C VAL A 272 -7.87 -14.29 5.91
N ILE A 273 -7.88 -15.28 5.03
CA ILE A 273 -8.21 -16.67 5.39
C ILE A 273 -7.24 -17.18 6.48
N ASP A 274 -5.93 -17.04 6.28
CA ASP A 274 -4.92 -17.48 7.25
C ASP A 274 -5.04 -16.74 8.60
N ALA A 275 -5.34 -15.44 8.55
CA ALA A 275 -5.53 -14.64 9.76
C ALA A 275 -6.82 -15.02 10.51
N LEU A 276 -7.91 -15.30 9.79
CA LEU A 276 -9.17 -15.78 10.38
C LEU A 276 -9.03 -17.19 10.95
N MET A 277 -8.30 -18.08 10.28
CA MET A 277 -7.94 -19.39 10.82
C MET A 277 -7.13 -19.25 12.12
N SER A 278 -6.18 -18.33 12.15
CA SER A 278 -5.36 -18.04 13.34
C SER A 278 -6.14 -17.40 14.48
N ALA A 279 -7.23 -16.70 14.17
CA ALA A 279 -8.14 -16.08 15.13
C ALA A 279 -9.29 -17.00 15.56
N GLU A 280 -9.38 -18.23 15.02
CA GLU A 280 -10.47 -19.19 15.26
C GLU A 280 -11.88 -18.62 14.96
N ASP A 281 -11.96 -17.66 14.04
CA ASP A 281 -13.24 -17.03 13.64
C ASP A 281 -13.88 -17.77 12.47
N HIS A 282 -14.58 -18.85 12.78
CA HIS A 282 -15.26 -19.68 11.78
C HIS A 282 -16.45 -19.00 11.10
N ASP A 283 -17.09 -18.04 11.78
CA ASP A 283 -18.15 -17.23 11.18
C ASP A 283 -17.57 -16.28 10.13
N GLY A 284 -16.43 -15.66 10.42
CA GLY A 284 -15.67 -14.88 9.44
C GLY A 284 -15.21 -15.72 8.25
N LEU A 285 -14.68 -16.93 8.50
CA LEU A 285 -14.27 -17.86 7.43
C LEU A 285 -15.44 -18.27 6.54
N PHE A 286 -16.63 -18.45 7.11
CA PHE A 286 -17.84 -18.76 6.34
C PHE A 286 -18.22 -17.62 5.40
N GLU A 287 -18.14 -16.36 5.86
CA GLU A 287 -18.42 -15.19 5.02
C GLU A 287 -17.44 -15.08 3.84
N GLN A 288 -16.17 -15.49 4.03
CA GLN A 288 -15.17 -15.50 2.95
C GLN A 288 -15.48 -16.50 1.84
N LEU A 289 -16.39 -17.46 2.03
CA LEU A 289 -16.86 -18.32 0.95
C LEU A 289 -17.55 -17.50 -0.15
N ARG A 290 -18.14 -16.36 0.19
CA ARG A 290 -18.78 -15.47 -0.79
C ARG A 290 -17.69 -14.77 -1.62
N GLY A 291 -17.71 -14.99 -2.92
CA GLY A 291 -16.68 -14.53 -3.85
C GLY A 291 -15.49 -15.49 -3.99
N MET A 292 -15.52 -16.65 -3.33
CA MET A 292 -14.45 -17.66 -3.42
C MET A 292 -14.70 -18.63 -4.58
N PRO A 293 -13.67 -18.97 -5.39
CA PRO A 293 -13.75 -20.05 -6.35
C PRO A 293 -14.04 -21.39 -5.67
N PHE A 294 -14.92 -22.20 -6.27
CA PHE A 294 -15.32 -23.50 -5.70
C PHE A 294 -14.13 -24.42 -5.32
N PRO A 295 -13.06 -24.54 -6.11
CA PRO A 295 -11.90 -25.36 -5.71
C PRO A 295 -11.26 -24.90 -4.39
N ARG A 296 -11.21 -23.59 -4.14
CA ARG A 296 -10.68 -23.04 -2.89
C ARG A 296 -11.65 -23.22 -1.73
N ALA A 297 -12.96 -23.17 -1.99
CA ALA A 297 -13.96 -23.52 -1.00
C ALA A 297 -13.81 -24.99 -0.54
N LEU A 298 -13.49 -25.91 -1.46
CA LEU A 298 -13.19 -27.30 -1.11
C LEU A 298 -11.98 -27.44 -0.18
N ASP A 299 -10.92 -26.65 -0.37
CA ASP A 299 -9.76 -26.64 0.54
C ASP A 299 -10.18 -26.22 1.97
N LEU A 300 -11.04 -25.20 2.08
CA LEU A 300 -11.56 -24.74 3.38
C LEU A 300 -12.48 -25.78 4.03
N ILE A 301 -13.31 -26.46 3.24
CA ILE A 301 -14.15 -27.58 3.69
C ILE A 301 -13.30 -28.75 4.17
N ALA A 302 -12.22 -29.07 3.45
CA ALA A 302 -11.27 -30.11 3.86
C ALA A 302 -10.65 -29.77 5.22
N TRP A 303 -10.30 -28.49 5.43
CA TRP A 303 -9.80 -28.01 6.72
C TRP A 303 -10.84 -28.12 7.84
N TRP A 304 -12.10 -27.74 7.61
CA TRP A 304 -13.19 -27.92 8.59
C TRP A 304 -13.49 -29.39 8.88
N SER A 305 -13.35 -30.26 7.87
CA SER A 305 -13.48 -31.72 8.03
C SER A 305 -12.37 -32.27 8.92
N ALA A 306 -11.12 -31.82 8.72
CA ALA A 306 -9.96 -32.29 9.48
C ALA A 306 -9.91 -31.76 10.93
N THR A 307 -10.28 -30.50 11.14
CA THR A 307 -10.22 -29.85 12.47
C THR A 307 -11.47 -30.09 13.31
N GLY A 308 -12.61 -30.38 12.69
CA GLY A 308 -13.90 -30.50 13.37
C GLY A 308 -14.51 -29.17 13.83
N ALA A 309 -13.85 -28.03 13.52
CA ALA A 309 -14.28 -26.72 13.97
C ALA A 309 -15.48 -26.20 13.15
N ARG A 310 -16.38 -25.42 13.77
CA ARG A 310 -17.66 -25.01 13.15
C ARG A 310 -18.00 -23.54 13.42
N PRO A 311 -18.75 -22.88 12.51
CA PRO A 311 -19.37 -21.57 12.76
C PRO A 311 -20.27 -21.59 14.00
N SER A 312 -20.45 -20.42 14.64
CA SER A 312 -21.30 -20.28 15.82
C SER A 312 -22.77 -20.18 15.45
N ASP A 313 -23.08 -19.58 14.29
CA ASP A 313 -24.44 -19.45 13.80
C ASP A 313 -25.06 -20.83 13.47
N PRO A 314 -26.28 -21.14 13.95
CA PRO A 314 -26.91 -22.44 13.73
C PRO A 314 -27.13 -22.81 12.26
N ALA A 315 -27.50 -21.85 11.42
CA ALA A 315 -27.77 -22.11 10.01
C ALA A 315 -26.45 -22.38 9.27
N ARG A 316 -25.42 -21.55 9.50
CA ARG A 316 -24.07 -21.76 8.94
C ARG A 316 -23.47 -23.08 9.42
N LYS A 317 -23.63 -23.41 10.70
CA LYS A 317 -23.17 -24.67 11.29
C LYS A 317 -23.79 -25.87 10.60
N ALA A 318 -25.11 -25.88 10.41
CA ALA A 318 -25.82 -26.96 9.73
C ALA A 318 -25.34 -27.14 8.28
N THR A 319 -25.13 -26.03 7.56
CA THR A 319 -24.57 -26.05 6.20
C THR A 319 -23.18 -26.70 6.17
N ILE A 320 -22.26 -26.27 7.05
CA ILE A 320 -20.89 -26.82 7.11
C ILE A 320 -20.88 -28.28 7.56
N GLU A 321 -21.72 -28.68 8.51
CA GLU A 321 -21.85 -30.09 8.91
C GLU A 321 -22.32 -30.97 7.74
N ARG A 322 -23.32 -30.53 6.98
CA ARG A 322 -23.79 -31.25 5.79
C ARG A 322 -22.69 -31.36 4.72
N VAL A 323 -22.06 -30.24 4.39
CA VAL A 323 -21.02 -30.18 3.36
C VAL A 323 -19.79 -31.01 3.74
N THR A 324 -19.36 -30.97 5.01
CA THR A 324 -18.22 -31.78 5.49
C THR A 324 -18.53 -33.27 5.48
N ALA A 325 -19.77 -33.67 5.81
CA ALA A 325 -20.20 -35.08 5.70
C ALA A 325 -20.18 -35.58 4.26
N ILE A 326 -20.66 -34.77 3.30
CA ILE A 326 -20.61 -35.11 1.87
C ILE A 326 -19.15 -35.20 1.39
N TYR A 327 -18.30 -34.26 1.79
CA TYR A 327 -16.88 -34.24 1.42
C TYR A 327 -16.14 -35.51 1.88
N GLN A 328 -16.43 -36.00 3.10
CA GLN A 328 -15.81 -37.21 3.64
C GLN A 328 -16.15 -38.49 2.85
N ALA A 329 -17.25 -38.50 2.08
CA ALA A 329 -17.63 -39.63 1.23
C ALA A 329 -16.88 -39.66 -0.12
N ILE A 330 -16.25 -38.56 -0.54
CA ILE A 330 -15.58 -38.46 -1.85
C ILE A 330 -14.38 -39.43 -1.98
N PRO A 331 -13.45 -39.54 -1.01
CA PRO A 331 -12.28 -40.43 -1.14
C PRO A 331 -12.66 -41.91 -1.36
N ASP A 332 -13.74 -42.37 -0.73
CA ASP A 332 -14.21 -43.75 -0.86
C ASP A 332 -14.70 -44.05 -2.28
N THR A 333 -15.27 -43.05 -2.96
CA THR A 333 -15.70 -43.18 -4.37
C THR A 333 -14.53 -43.21 -5.34
N LEU A 334 -13.44 -42.49 -5.06
CA LEU A 334 -12.27 -42.37 -5.96
C LEU A 334 -11.25 -43.50 -5.80
N SER A 335 -11.39 -44.32 -4.75
CA SER A 335 -10.44 -45.40 -4.41
C SER A 335 -10.31 -46.49 -5.50
N GLY A 336 -11.21 -46.54 -6.48
CA GLY A 336 -11.13 -47.43 -7.65
C GLY A 336 -10.61 -46.80 -8.95
N VAL A 337 -10.36 -45.48 -8.99
CA VAL A 337 -10.05 -44.72 -10.22
C VAL A 337 -8.55 -44.40 -10.36
N ARG A 338 -7.72 -44.83 -9.42
CA ARG A 338 -6.26 -44.74 -9.59
C ARG A 338 -5.82 -45.73 -10.68
N GLU A 339 -5.90 -45.30 -11.94
CA GLU A 339 -4.95 -45.76 -12.94
C GLU A 339 -3.58 -45.45 -12.36
N THR A 340 -2.92 -46.47 -11.83
CA THR A 340 -1.54 -46.34 -11.38
C THR A 340 -0.76 -45.85 -12.58
N ALA A 341 -0.21 -44.64 -12.47
CA ALA A 341 0.61 -44.04 -13.51
C ALA A 341 1.60 -45.11 -14.00
N PRO A 342 1.80 -45.28 -15.33
CA PRO A 342 2.68 -46.30 -15.86
C PRO A 342 4.02 -46.31 -15.10
N PRO A 343 4.56 -47.48 -14.74
CA PRO A 343 5.77 -47.54 -13.93
C PRO A 343 6.89 -46.69 -14.54
N GLY A 344 7.43 -45.76 -13.75
CA GLY A 344 8.41 -44.76 -14.21
C GLY A 344 7.83 -43.39 -14.61
N THR A 345 6.51 -43.19 -14.51
CA THR A 345 5.88 -41.88 -14.70
C THR A 345 5.46 -41.27 -13.35
N GLN A 346 5.54 -39.93 -13.27
CA GLN A 346 5.12 -39.15 -12.11
C GLN A 346 4.19 -38.04 -12.59
N ASP A 347 3.13 -37.79 -11.84
CA ASP A 347 2.23 -36.66 -12.08
C ASP A 347 3.01 -35.33 -11.94
N ALA A 348 2.92 -34.49 -12.97
CA ALA A 348 3.68 -33.24 -13.05
C ALA A 348 3.26 -32.21 -11.98
N LEU A 349 1.97 -32.13 -11.64
CA LEU A 349 1.47 -31.21 -10.62
C LEU A 349 1.91 -31.67 -9.23
N LEU A 350 1.80 -32.97 -8.93
CA LEU A 350 2.30 -33.54 -7.68
C LEU A 350 3.82 -33.36 -7.56
N PHE A 351 4.56 -33.59 -8.65
CA PHE A 351 6.01 -33.36 -8.69
C PHE A 351 6.36 -31.91 -8.37
N TRP A 352 5.66 -30.93 -8.95
CA TRP A 352 5.88 -29.52 -8.64
C TRP A 352 5.47 -29.17 -7.21
N GLN A 353 4.31 -29.61 -6.73
CA GLN A 353 3.86 -29.34 -5.36
C GLN A 353 4.83 -29.88 -4.30
N GLN A 354 5.45 -31.03 -4.54
CA GLN A 354 6.42 -31.63 -3.63
C GLN A 354 7.77 -30.89 -3.63
N GLN A 355 8.06 -30.08 -4.64
CA GLN A 355 9.27 -29.27 -4.67
C GLN A 355 9.09 -27.98 -3.86
N ASN A 356 9.67 -27.94 -2.67
CA ASN A 356 9.78 -26.68 -1.92
C ASN A 356 10.85 -25.78 -2.53
N LEU A 357 10.51 -25.04 -3.59
CA LEU A 357 11.41 -24.05 -4.18
C LEU A 357 11.52 -22.81 -3.26
N THR A 358 12.74 -22.49 -2.82
CA THR A 358 13.03 -21.22 -2.16
C THR A 358 13.09 -20.07 -3.17
N GLY A 359 13.00 -18.81 -2.74
CA GLY A 359 12.97 -17.66 -3.66
C GLY A 359 14.20 -17.52 -4.57
N LYS A 360 15.36 -18.05 -4.18
CA LYS A 360 16.56 -18.10 -5.04
C LYS A 360 16.44 -19.20 -6.10
N ASP A 361 15.93 -20.37 -5.71
CA ASP A 361 15.75 -21.51 -6.61
C ASP A 361 14.65 -21.24 -7.65
N GLN A 362 13.63 -20.47 -7.25
CA GLN A 362 12.54 -20.04 -8.12
C GLN A 362 13.04 -19.11 -9.25
N ASN A 363 13.96 -18.19 -8.95
CA ASN A 363 14.55 -17.29 -9.95
C ASN A 363 15.52 -18.03 -10.90
N SER A 364 16.25 -19.03 -10.41
CA SER A 364 17.07 -19.87 -11.30
C SER A 364 16.19 -20.76 -12.18
N ALA A 365 15.12 -21.32 -11.62
CA ALA A 365 14.20 -22.20 -12.34
C ALA A 365 13.40 -21.45 -13.42
N SER A 366 13.02 -20.19 -13.19
CA SER A 366 12.34 -19.36 -14.21
C SER A 366 13.23 -19.01 -15.41
N THR A 367 14.54 -19.04 -15.25
CA THR A 367 15.53 -18.84 -16.33
C THR A 367 16.10 -20.13 -16.91
N SER A 368 15.61 -21.29 -16.46
CA SER A 368 16.12 -22.59 -16.90
C SER A 368 15.86 -22.83 -18.39
N PRO A 369 16.77 -23.50 -19.12
CA PRO A 369 16.49 -23.95 -20.49
C PRO A 369 15.35 -24.98 -20.54
N ASP A 370 15.08 -25.70 -19.45
CA ASP A 370 14.05 -26.73 -19.37
C ASP A 370 12.63 -26.12 -19.16
N PRO A 371 11.70 -26.30 -20.11
CA PRO A 371 10.32 -25.80 -19.99
C PRO A 371 9.55 -26.40 -18.81
N LEU A 372 9.85 -27.62 -18.35
CA LEU A 372 9.20 -28.23 -17.18
C LEU A 372 9.62 -27.56 -15.86
N GLN A 373 10.88 -27.13 -15.77
CA GLN A 373 11.38 -26.38 -14.61
C GLN A 373 10.81 -24.96 -14.56
N ARG A 374 10.72 -24.28 -15.71
CA ARG A 374 10.08 -22.96 -15.80
C ARG A 374 8.60 -23.03 -15.45
N ALA A 375 7.89 -24.06 -15.93
CA ALA A 375 6.49 -24.29 -15.59
C ALA A 375 6.28 -24.55 -14.09
N GLY A 376 7.14 -25.35 -13.44
CA GLY A 376 7.09 -25.56 -11.99
C GLY A 376 7.30 -24.25 -11.21
N ALA A 377 8.29 -23.44 -11.60
CA ALA A 377 8.54 -22.14 -10.98
C ALA A 377 7.35 -21.18 -11.13
N LEU A 378 6.73 -21.17 -12.32
CA LEU A 378 5.50 -20.42 -12.62
C LEU A 378 4.33 -20.94 -11.77
N HIS A 379 4.18 -22.25 -11.60
CA HIS A 379 3.09 -22.84 -10.83
C HIS A 379 3.17 -22.42 -9.37
N HIS A 380 4.36 -22.44 -8.77
CA HIS A 380 4.58 -21.92 -7.41
C HIS A 380 4.38 -20.41 -7.29
N ALA A 381 4.75 -19.65 -8.32
CA ALA A 381 4.59 -18.19 -8.32
C ALA A 381 3.10 -17.81 -8.40
N ALA A 382 2.37 -18.44 -9.31
CA ALA A 382 0.94 -18.26 -9.51
C ALA A 382 0.12 -18.76 -8.32
N TYR A 383 0.42 -19.95 -7.78
CA TYR A 383 -0.25 -20.48 -6.59
C TYR A 383 -0.13 -19.57 -5.36
N ARG A 384 0.97 -18.81 -5.25
CA ARG A 384 1.21 -17.82 -4.18
C ARG A 384 0.83 -16.39 -4.57
N ASN A 385 0.06 -16.20 -5.64
CA ASN A 385 -0.37 -14.90 -6.16
C ASN A 385 0.77 -13.90 -6.42
N ARG A 386 1.97 -14.39 -6.78
CA ARG A 386 3.15 -13.55 -7.09
C ARG A 386 3.22 -13.14 -8.56
N THR A 387 2.50 -13.84 -9.43
CA THR A 387 2.41 -13.57 -10.86
C THR A 387 1.04 -12.95 -11.14
N GLY A 388 1.02 -11.77 -11.75
CA GLY A 388 -0.24 -11.11 -12.07
C GLY A 388 -0.92 -11.69 -13.32
N ASP A 389 -2.24 -11.56 -13.41
CA ASP A 389 -3.05 -12.04 -14.54
C ASP A 389 -2.53 -11.61 -15.92
N ARG A 390 -2.00 -10.40 -16.03
CA ARG A 390 -1.43 -9.89 -17.28
C ARG A 390 -0.22 -10.70 -17.74
N GLU A 391 0.62 -11.09 -16.78
CA GLU A 391 1.81 -11.91 -17.04
C GLU A 391 1.41 -13.35 -17.34
N LEU A 392 0.43 -13.90 -16.61
CA LEU A 392 -0.16 -15.20 -16.91
C LEU A 392 -0.76 -15.25 -18.32
N ARG A 393 -1.51 -14.22 -18.75
CA ARG A 393 -2.06 -14.14 -20.12
C ARG A 393 -0.96 -14.07 -21.18
N LEU A 394 0.12 -13.32 -20.92
CA LEU A 394 1.26 -13.26 -21.82
C LEU A 394 1.93 -14.64 -21.97
N ILE A 395 2.12 -15.36 -20.87
CA ILE A 395 2.73 -16.69 -20.87
C ILE A 395 1.79 -17.72 -21.51
N ALA A 396 0.48 -17.65 -21.25
CA ALA A 396 -0.53 -18.46 -21.94
C ALA A 396 -0.50 -18.25 -23.46
N ALA A 397 -0.11 -17.05 -23.92
CA ALA A 397 -0.01 -16.69 -25.33
C ALA A 397 1.36 -17.00 -25.98
N THR A 398 2.46 -17.05 -25.22
CA THR A 398 3.82 -17.04 -25.78
C THR A 398 4.77 -18.08 -25.20
N GLY A 399 4.43 -18.72 -24.08
CA GLY A 399 5.24 -19.72 -23.40
C GLY A 399 5.27 -21.06 -24.13
N SER A 400 6.12 -21.98 -23.67
CA SER A 400 6.08 -23.38 -24.11
C SER A 400 4.84 -24.11 -23.59
N TRP A 401 4.51 -25.29 -24.14
CA TRP A 401 3.27 -25.99 -23.75
C TRP A 401 3.12 -26.28 -22.23
N PRO A 402 4.18 -26.60 -21.45
CA PRO A 402 4.05 -26.77 -20.00
C PRO A 402 3.80 -25.44 -19.28
N GLU A 403 4.39 -24.35 -19.77
CA GLU A 403 4.18 -23.00 -19.22
C GLU A 403 2.77 -22.48 -19.55
N GLN A 404 2.27 -22.79 -20.75
CA GLN A 404 0.90 -22.52 -21.15
C GLN A 404 -0.11 -23.30 -20.30
N LEU A 405 0.16 -24.59 -20.00
CA LEU A 405 -0.66 -25.42 -19.11
C LEU A 405 -0.80 -24.74 -17.74
N VAL A 406 0.34 -24.39 -17.14
CA VAL A 406 0.35 -23.75 -15.81
C VAL A 406 -0.33 -22.38 -15.84
N ALA A 407 -0.06 -21.56 -16.85
CA ALA A 407 -0.71 -20.26 -16.97
C ALA A 407 -2.23 -20.40 -17.09
N ARG A 408 -2.72 -21.36 -17.88
CA ARG A 408 -4.16 -21.62 -18.03
C ARG A 408 -4.81 -22.21 -16.79
N LEU A 409 -4.11 -23.07 -16.04
CA LEU A 409 -4.61 -23.59 -14.75
C LEU A 409 -4.90 -22.48 -13.73
N HIS A 410 -4.19 -21.36 -13.81
CA HIS A 410 -4.33 -20.22 -12.90
C HIS A 410 -5.12 -19.05 -13.50
N LEU A 411 -5.51 -19.11 -14.78
CA LEU A 411 -6.37 -18.11 -15.43
C LEU A 411 -7.83 -18.56 -15.38
N PHE A 412 -8.69 -17.80 -14.69
CA PHE A 412 -10.12 -18.08 -14.55
C PHE A 412 -10.97 -17.76 -15.81
N SER A 413 -10.39 -17.44 -16.97
CA SER A 413 -11.16 -16.96 -18.13
C SER A 413 -11.25 -17.94 -19.30
N ASN A 414 -12.45 -17.98 -19.91
CA ASN A 414 -12.80 -18.60 -21.20
C ASN A 414 -12.10 -17.94 -22.42
N GLU A 415 -10.78 -17.77 -22.39
CA GLU A 415 -10.08 -17.24 -23.56
C GLU A 415 -9.98 -18.28 -24.69
N THR A 416 -10.27 -17.83 -25.91
CA THR A 416 -10.42 -18.65 -27.11
C THR A 416 -9.11 -19.25 -27.59
N PHE A 417 -9.19 -20.54 -27.93
CA PHE A 417 -8.12 -21.34 -28.52
C PHE A 417 -7.46 -20.68 -29.73
N ARG A 418 -6.13 -20.85 -29.85
CA ARG A 418 -5.46 -20.56 -31.12
C ARG A 418 -5.65 -21.73 -32.09
N PRO A 419 -5.89 -21.45 -33.39
CA PRO A 419 -6.07 -22.49 -34.41
C PRO A 419 -4.82 -23.35 -34.72
N HIS A 420 -3.69 -23.16 -34.02
CA HIS A 420 -2.41 -23.83 -34.31
C HIS A 420 -1.67 -24.32 -33.04
N GLU A 421 -2.39 -24.66 -31.97
CA GLU A 421 -1.77 -25.27 -30.79
C GLU A 421 -1.47 -26.77 -31.02
N HIS A 422 -0.25 -27.20 -30.65
CA HIS A 422 0.18 -28.60 -30.74
C HIS A 422 -0.38 -29.48 -29.60
N VAL A 423 -1.00 -28.87 -28.60
CA VAL A 423 -1.69 -29.55 -27.50
C VAL A 423 -3.19 -29.38 -27.72
N CYS A 424 -3.88 -30.49 -27.91
CA CYS A 424 -5.33 -30.52 -27.82
C CYS A 424 -5.72 -30.42 -26.36
N TRP A 425 -6.09 -29.23 -25.89
CA TRP A 425 -6.78 -29.13 -24.61
C TRP A 425 -8.15 -29.75 -24.80
N LEU A 426 -8.43 -30.81 -24.02
CA LEU A 426 -9.78 -31.36 -23.94
C LEU A 426 -10.71 -30.19 -23.63
N GLU A 427 -11.72 -30.01 -24.49
CA GLU A 427 -12.45 -28.76 -24.59
C GLU A 427 -12.98 -28.29 -23.23
N SER A 428 -12.97 -26.97 -23.02
CA SER A 428 -13.94 -26.26 -22.17
C SER A 428 -15.34 -26.32 -22.82
N ARG A 429 -15.77 -27.52 -23.25
CA ARG A 429 -17.19 -27.72 -23.52
C ARG A 429 -17.91 -27.50 -22.20
N ASN A 430 -19.17 -27.16 -22.30
CA ASN A 430 -20.12 -26.88 -21.22
C ASN A 430 -20.38 -28.12 -20.33
N THR A 431 -19.31 -28.81 -19.92
CA THR A 431 -19.32 -29.96 -19.04
C THR A 431 -19.52 -29.47 -17.63
N ILE A 432 -20.16 -30.33 -16.84
CA ILE A 432 -20.52 -30.04 -15.45
C ILE A 432 -19.24 -29.71 -14.65
N GLU A 433 -18.16 -30.46 -14.89
CA GLU A 433 -16.87 -30.31 -14.23
C GLU A 433 -16.23 -28.95 -14.51
N SER A 434 -16.21 -28.53 -15.78
CA SER A 434 -15.62 -27.24 -16.15
C SER A 434 -16.37 -26.09 -15.50
N ARG A 435 -17.71 -26.14 -15.51
CA ARG A 435 -18.55 -25.09 -14.93
C ARG A 435 -18.41 -25.04 -13.41
N LEU A 436 -18.37 -26.19 -12.76
CA LEU A 436 -18.17 -26.32 -11.32
C LEU A 436 -16.81 -25.74 -10.89
N LEU A 437 -15.72 -26.05 -11.61
CA LEU A 437 -14.38 -25.54 -11.29
C LEU A 437 -14.23 -24.03 -11.55
N SER A 438 -14.98 -23.47 -12.49
CA SER A 438 -14.99 -22.02 -12.76
C SER A 438 -15.97 -21.23 -11.90
N THR A 439 -16.83 -21.90 -11.12
CA THR A 439 -17.86 -21.21 -10.33
C THR A 439 -17.23 -20.44 -9.17
N ILE A 440 -17.58 -19.16 -9.08
CA ILE A 440 -17.28 -18.31 -7.93
C ILE A 440 -18.53 -18.28 -7.06
N LEU A 441 -18.45 -18.74 -5.81
CA LEU A 441 -19.61 -18.82 -4.92
C LEU A 441 -20.20 -17.43 -4.64
N PRO A 442 -21.53 -17.28 -4.56
CA PRO A 442 -22.54 -18.33 -4.75
C PRO A 442 -22.91 -18.60 -6.21
N GLY A 443 -22.30 -17.94 -7.19
CA GLY A 443 -22.71 -17.99 -8.59
C GLY A 443 -24.03 -17.26 -8.82
N THR A 444 -24.61 -17.46 -10.00
CA THR A 444 -25.94 -16.92 -10.34
C THR A 444 -27.07 -17.91 -10.03
N VAL A 445 -28.32 -17.44 -10.04
CA VAL A 445 -29.50 -18.29 -9.85
C VAL A 445 -29.60 -19.32 -10.99
N GLU A 446 -29.29 -18.93 -12.22
CA GLU A 446 -29.28 -19.81 -13.39
C GLU A 446 -28.18 -20.88 -13.29
N GLU A 447 -27.02 -20.53 -12.73
CA GLU A 447 -25.96 -21.50 -12.45
C GLU A 447 -26.38 -22.50 -11.38
N SER A 448 -27.02 -22.03 -10.30
CA SER A 448 -27.56 -22.89 -9.25
C SER A 448 -28.62 -23.85 -9.80
N GLN A 449 -29.55 -23.35 -10.64
CA GLN A 449 -30.57 -24.18 -11.26
C GLN A 449 -29.95 -25.22 -12.19
N TYR A 450 -28.98 -24.81 -13.02
CA TYR A 450 -28.24 -25.74 -13.87
C TYR A 450 -27.59 -26.87 -13.05
N PHE A 451 -27.00 -26.58 -11.88
CA PHE A 451 -26.39 -27.61 -11.04
C PHE A 451 -27.42 -28.53 -10.36
N LEU A 452 -28.60 -28.01 -10.01
CA LEU A 452 -29.71 -28.82 -9.49
C LEU A 452 -30.25 -29.78 -10.57
N ASP A 453 -30.51 -29.29 -11.78
CA ASP A 453 -30.98 -30.12 -12.89
C ASP A 453 -29.98 -31.27 -13.19
N ARG A 454 -28.68 -30.98 -13.13
CA ARG A 454 -27.62 -31.98 -13.35
C ARG A 454 -27.45 -32.94 -12.18
N LEU A 455 -27.78 -32.52 -10.97
CA LEU A 455 -27.79 -33.40 -9.80
C LEU A 455 -28.88 -34.46 -9.93
N ASP A 456 -30.07 -34.08 -10.40
CA ASP A 456 -31.21 -34.97 -10.63
C ASP A 456 -30.92 -35.99 -11.76
N GLU A 457 -30.27 -35.56 -12.84
CA GLU A 457 -29.81 -36.47 -13.91
C GLU A 457 -28.83 -37.56 -13.42
N LEU A 458 -28.17 -37.32 -12.28
CA LEU A 458 -27.16 -38.21 -11.69
C LEU A 458 -27.71 -39.03 -10.50
N GLU A 459 -29.03 -39.23 -10.38
CA GLU A 459 -29.66 -39.98 -9.29
C GLU A 459 -29.03 -41.37 -9.04
N HIS A 460 -28.60 -42.08 -10.10
CA HIS A 460 -28.00 -43.41 -10.03
C HIS A 460 -26.68 -43.54 -10.82
N PRO A 461 -25.56 -43.02 -10.30
CA PRO A 461 -24.28 -43.09 -11.00
C PRO A 461 -23.69 -44.50 -10.91
N SER A 462 -23.53 -45.15 -12.05
CA SER A 462 -22.90 -46.47 -12.18
C SER A 462 -21.39 -46.43 -11.99
N ASP A 463 -20.76 -45.30 -12.34
CA ASP A 463 -19.31 -45.10 -12.32
C ASP A 463 -18.86 -44.30 -11.09
N SER A 464 -17.71 -44.68 -10.54
CA SER A 464 -17.00 -44.05 -9.44
C SER A 464 -16.71 -42.57 -9.69
N ALA A 465 -16.31 -42.20 -10.91
CA ALA A 465 -16.08 -40.80 -11.28
C ALA A 465 -17.37 -39.97 -11.25
N ARG A 466 -18.49 -40.55 -11.71
CA ARG A 466 -19.80 -39.89 -11.66
C ARG A 466 -20.36 -39.78 -10.24
N LYS A 467 -20.05 -40.74 -9.37
CA LYS A 467 -20.36 -40.65 -7.93
C LYS A 467 -19.61 -39.48 -7.28
N ALA A 468 -18.32 -39.32 -7.57
CA ALA A 468 -17.54 -38.18 -7.08
C ALA A 468 -18.10 -36.85 -7.62
N LEU A 469 -18.46 -36.78 -8.90
CA LEU A 469 -19.10 -35.60 -9.50
C LEU A 469 -20.43 -35.25 -8.81
N LYS A 470 -21.28 -36.25 -8.54
CA LYS A 470 -22.53 -36.06 -7.81
C LYS A 470 -22.27 -35.44 -6.43
N LEU A 471 -21.33 -35.97 -5.66
CA LEU A 471 -20.97 -35.43 -4.34
C LEU A 471 -20.46 -33.98 -4.44
N MET A 472 -19.66 -33.65 -5.46
CA MET A 472 -19.22 -32.27 -5.68
C MET A 472 -20.39 -31.33 -6.02
N LEU A 473 -21.37 -31.80 -6.81
CA LEU A 473 -22.60 -31.06 -7.09
C LEU A 473 -23.47 -30.88 -5.83
N GLU A 474 -23.57 -31.89 -4.97
CA GLU A 474 -24.29 -31.77 -3.70
C GLU A 474 -23.64 -30.73 -2.78
N ILE A 475 -22.30 -30.65 -2.77
CA ILE A 475 -21.58 -29.62 -2.01
C ILE A 475 -21.89 -28.23 -2.55
N ILE A 476 -21.73 -28.01 -3.86
CA ILE A 476 -21.92 -26.67 -4.45
C ILE A 476 -23.37 -26.21 -4.29
N THR A 477 -24.35 -27.06 -4.59
CA THR A 477 -25.79 -26.73 -4.46
C THR A 477 -26.19 -26.48 -3.01
N THR A 478 -25.59 -27.19 -2.03
CA THR A 478 -25.83 -26.92 -0.60
C THR A 478 -25.32 -25.53 -0.19
N LEU A 479 -24.14 -25.13 -0.67
CA LEU A 479 -23.59 -23.79 -0.42
C LEU A 479 -24.42 -22.70 -1.13
N GLN A 480 -24.75 -22.91 -2.39
CA GLN A 480 -25.57 -21.99 -3.18
C GLN A 480 -26.95 -21.81 -2.57
N GLY A 481 -27.59 -22.90 -2.13
CA GLY A 481 -28.87 -22.85 -1.44
C GLY A 481 -28.84 -22.03 -0.15
N HIS A 482 -27.72 -21.97 0.57
CA HIS A 482 -27.58 -21.11 1.74
C HIS A 482 -27.44 -19.62 1.36
N PHE A 483 -26.63 -19.31 0.35
CA PHE A 483 -26.33 -17.93 -0.03
C PHE A 483 -27.39 -17.27 -0.93
N LEU A 484 -28.07 -18.06 -1.77
CA LEU A 484 -29.12 -17.60 -2.68
C LEU A 484 -30.51 -17.67 -2.04
N ALA A 485 -30.64 -18.25 -0.85
CA ALA A 485 -31.89 -18.23 -0.09
C ALA A 485 -32.38 -16.79 0.10
N GLY A 486 -33.55 -16.47 -0.45
CA GLY A 486 -34.17 -15.14 -0.36
C GLY A 486 -33.87 -14.19 -1.53
N VAL A 487 -33.14 -14.63 -2.55
CA VAL A 487 -33.02 -13.87 -3.81
C VAL A 487 -34.26 -14.14 -4.68
N ILE A 488 -35.02 -13.10 -4.99
CA ILE A 488 -36.14 -13.16 -5.94
C ILE A 488 -35.60 -12.75 -7.31
N SER A 489 -35.58 -13.70 -8.27
CA SER A 489 -35.31 -13.41 -9.67
C SER A 489 -36.62 -13.17 -10.41
N VAL A 490 -36.74 -12.05 -11.11
CA VAL A 490 -37.84 -11.77 -12.04
C VAL A 490 -37.31 -12.05 -13.43
N ASP A 491 -37.94 -13.00 -14.13
CA ASP A 491 -37.67 -13.32 -15.53
C ASP A 491 -38.85 -12.85 -16.40
N ASP A 492 -38.56 -12.40 -17.62
CA ASP A 492 -39.54 -11.88 -18.59
C ASP A 492 -40.21 -13.00 -19.41
N HIS A 493 -40.06 -14.26 -18.99
CA HIS A 493 -40.68 -15.41 -19.63
C HIS A 493 -42.12 -15.62 -19.11
N ASP A 494 -43.09 -15.65 -20.02
CA ASP A 494 -44.53 -15.84 -19.74
C ASP A 494 -44.88 -17.24 -19.19
N ASP A 495 -43.96 -18.20 -19.26
CA ASP A 495 -44.12 -19.52 -18.67
C ASP A 495 -43.40 -19.55 -17.31
N ALA A 496 -44.03 -20.08 -16.27
CA ALA A 496 -43.39 -20.39 -15.00
C ALA A 496 -42.73 -21.79 -15.07
N PRO A 497 -41.44 -21.93 -15.44
CA PRO A 497 -40.82 -23.25 -15.63
C PRO A 497 -40.57 -24.03 -14.33
N HIS A 498 -40.87 -23.45 -13.17
CA HIS A 498 -40.52 -24.01 -11.86
C HIS A 498 -41.73 -24.09 -10.92
N ASP A 499 -41.85 -25.20 -10.18
CA ASP A 499 -42.93 -25.49 -9.21
C ASP A 499 -43.06 -24.45 -8.06
N HIS A 500 -42.09 -23.55 -7.93
CA HIS A 500 -42.06 -22.47 -6.92
C HIS A 500 -42.05 -21.07 -7.53
N ALA A 501 -42.13 -20.95 -8.86
CA ALA A 501 -42.30 -19.66 -9.53
C ALA A 501 -43.75 -19.18 -9.36
N ILE A 502 -43.90 -17.90 -9.06
CA ILE A 502 -45.20 -17.24 -8.96
C ILE A 502 -45.28 -16.29 -10.14
N GLU A 503 -46.21 -16.54 -11.06
CA GLU A 503 -46.52 -15.60 -12.14
C GLU A 503 -46.93 -14.27 -11.52
N THR A 504 -46.41 -13.16 -12.05
CA THR A 504 -46.64 -11.81 -11.50
C THR A 504 -48.13 -11.46 -11.44
N GLU A 505 -48.94 -12.02 -12.35
CA GLU A 505 -50.40 -11.92 -12.35
C GLU A 505 -51.10 -12.66 -11.21
N ASN A 506 -50.46 -13.69 -10.64
CA ASN A 506 -50.97 -14.47 -9.51
C ASN A 506 -50.47 -13.95 -8.14
N ALA A 507 -49.64 -12.91 -8.14
CA ALA A 507 -49.05 -12.28 -6.95
C ALA A 507 -49.78 -11.00 -6.51
N GLU A 508 -51.12 -11.01 -6.49
CA GLU A 508 -51.98 -9.83 -6.19
C GLU A 508 -51.73 -9.18 -4.80
N HIS A 509 -50.97 -9.84 -3.91
CA HIS A 509 -50.71 -9.38 -2.54
C HIS A 509 -49.29 -8.84 -2.31
N ILE A 510 -48.44 -8.81 -3.33
CA ILE A 510 -47.04 -8.37 -3.21
C ILE A 510 -46.93 -6.93 -3.72
N SER A 511 -46.59 -5.99 -2.83
CA SER A 511 -46.25 -4.61 -3.22
C SER A 511 -44.82 -4.56 -3.73
N TRP A 512 -44.65 -4.31 -5.02
CA TRP A 512 -43.36 -4.08 -5.64
C TRP A 512 -42.96 -2.61 -5.41
N GLU A 513 -42.07 -2.34 -4.45
CA GLU A 513 -41.42 -1.03 -4.34
C GLU A 513 -40.29 -0.96 -5.35
N SER A 514 -40.32 0.09 -6.18
CA SER A 514 -39.37 0.34 -7.27
C SER A 514 -38.07 1.01 -6.83
#